data_AF-A0A9D2GRC9-F1
#
_entry.id   AF-A0A9D2GRC9-F1
#
_cell.length_a   1.000
_cell.length_b   1.000
_cell.length_c   1.000
_cell.angle_alpha   90.00
_cell.angle_beta   90.00
_cell.angle_gamma   90.00
#
_symmetry.space_group_name_H-M   'P 1'
#
loop_
_entity.id
_entity.type
_entity.pdbx_description
1 polymer ?
#
loop_
_entity_poly.entity_id
_entity_poly.type
_entity_poly.pdbx_seq_one_letter_code
_entity_poly.pdbx_strand_id
1 'polypeptide(L)'
;MVKKVLTIIFLVVMPLYSYAFDKPSFVDSYSGIEFKKLNNKTYLAVYEVTQEQWYKVMNTAPFSFNKGGLYPAESVSIGDIQKFLNNLNAKTQSNYRLPTVAEWKEAAGEVRINRDDVCSYANFYDISSNAVNRFGNAYFECDDKYPNTAPVGSFAANSKGYYDLFGNVKEWLCNSESDRTNTCANLLGAASLAVAGGGFSDGPREMRKYIKDERTSLRYAGLGFRLAIDAASVNPDTITDGTNKPNVIAPVTTVPVTPSNNDNTDNSYNPSSAFDNQRNDVTNSPNFTNDNKQSNDQNNEPLPERKFKFLPFLRD
;
A
#
# COMPACT_ATOMS: atom_id res chain seq x y z
N MET A 1 -32.92 63.32 21.50
CA MET A 1 -33.09 61.88 21.23
C MET A 1 -32.27 61.52 20.00
N VAL A 2 -31.11 60.89 20.16
CA VAL A 2 -30.39 60.23 19.05
C VAL A 2 -29.87 58.91 19.61
N LYS A 3 -30.59 57.81 19.36
CA LYS A 3 -30.13 56.46 19.68
C LYS A 3 -29.08 56.08 18.63
N LYS A 4 -27.81 56.01 19.03
CA LYS A 4 -26.77 55.34 18.24
C LYS A 4 -27.13 53.86 18.18
N VAL A 5 -27.51 53.39 17.00
CA VAL A 5 -27.58 51.96 16.70
C VAL A 5 -26.14 51.48 16.56
N LEU A 6 -25.66 50.78 17.59
CA LEU A 6 -24.40 50.07 17.57
C LEU A 6 -24.63 48.83 16.70
N THR A 7 -24.32 48.93 15.42
CA THR A 7 -24.26 47.77 14.51
C THR A 7 -23.09 46.91 14.96
N ILE A 8 -23.37 45.97 15.86
CA ILE A 8 -22.49 44.83 16.15
C ILE A 8 -22.49 44.03 14.86
N ILE A 9 -21.46 44.24 14.04
CA ILE A 9 -21.10 43.33 12.97
C ILE A 9 -20.77 42.02 13.69
N PHE A 10 -21.74 41.10 13.69
CA PHE A 10 -21.48 39.68 13.83
C PHE A 10 -20.58 39.30 12.65
N LEU A 11 -19.28 39.54 12.81
CA LEU A 11 -18.25 38.70 12.23
C LEU A 11 -18.48 37.35 12.89
N VAL A 12 -19.44 36.61 12.34
CA VAL A 12 -19.46 35.17 12.45
C VAL A 12 -18.07 34.78 12.02
N VAL A 13 -17.29 34.34 13.00
CA VAL A 13 -16.07 33.57 12.79
C VAL A 13 -16.53 32.39 11.95
N MET A 14 -16.55 32.59 10.62
CA MET A 14 -16.51 31.49 9.67
C MET A 14 -15.25 30.76 10.08
N PRO A 15 -15.37 29.59 10.71
CA PRO A 15 -14.19 28.92 11.19
C PRO A 15 -13.29 28.68 9.98
N LEU A 16 -11.98 28.80 10.20
CA LEU A 16 -10.90 28.63 9.25
C LEU A 16 -10.92 27.28 8.48
N TYR A 17 -11.95 26.45 8.63
CA TYR A 17 -12.23 25.22 7.90
C TYR A 17 -12.32 25.40 6.37
N SER A 18 -12.49 26.62 5.85
CA SER A 18 -12.58 26.86 4.41
C SER A 18 -11.23 27.03 3.69
N TYR A 19 -10.11 27.18 4.41
CA TYR A 19 -8.81 27.44 3.76
C TYR A 19 -8.04 26.18 3.32
N ALA A 20 -8.45 24.98 3.73
CA ALA A 20 -7.82 23.73 3.29
C ALA A 20 -8.39 23.17 1.96
N PHE A 21 -9.45 23.78 1.40
CA PHE A 21 -10.28 23.13 0.38
C PHE A 21 -9.70 23.05 -1.04
N ASP A 22 -8.56 23.71 -1.33
CA ASP A 22 -8.00 23.79 -2.68
C ASP A 22 -6.56 23.25 -2.87
N LYS A 23 -5.92 22.69 -1.84
CA LYS A 23 -4.58 22.12 -2.04
C LYS A 23 -4.68 20.82 -2.87
N PRO A 24 -3.87 20.64 -3.93
CA PRO A 24 -3.87 19.40 -4.71
C PRO A 24 -3.28 18.22 -3.93
N SER A 25 -2.47 18.48 -2.91
CA SER A 25 -1.85 17.51 -2.02
C SER A 25 -1.43 18.13 -0.70
N PHE A 26 -1.14 17.29 0.29
CA PHE A 26 -0.56 17.69 1.57
C PHE A 26 0.23 16.54 2.21
N VAL A 27 1.08 16.85 3.19
CA VAL A 27 1.73 15.85 4.06
C VAL A 27 1.25 16.08 5.49
N ASP A 28 0.77 15.01 6.13
CA ASP A 28 0.41 15.05 7.56
C ASP A 28 1.67 15.21 8.41
N SER A 29 1.74 16.28 9.19
CA SER A 29 2.94 16.66 9.95
C SER A 29 3.30 15.65 11.04
N TYR A 30 2.32 14.95 11.59
CA TYR A 30 2.53 13.95 12.62
C TYR A 30 3.06 12.66 12.02
N SER A 31 2.35 12.04 11.08
CA SER A 31 2.71 10.73 10.53
C SER A 31 3.75 10.81 9.42
N GLY A 32 3.80 11.91 8.66
CA GLY A 32 4.59 12.03 7.44
C GLY A 32 3.94 11.37 6.23
N ILE A 33 2.65 11.02 6.29
CA ILE A 33 1.93 10.42 5.16
C ILE A 33 1.59 11.51 4.14
N GLU A 34 1.96 11.29 2.88
CA GLU A 34 1.62 12.15 1.75
C GLU A 34 0.25 11.78 1.17
N PHE A 35 -0.61 12.78 1.03
CA PHE A 35 -1.94 12.67 0.50
C PHE A 35 -2.10 13.52 -0.76
N LYS A 36 -2.82 12.99 -1.75
CA LYS A 36 -3.21 13.72 -2.96
C LYS A 36 -4.73 13.74 -3.09
N LYS A 37 -5.27 14.86 -3.57
CA LYS A 37 -6.70 15.02 -3.83
C LYS A 37 -7.10 14.03 -4.93
N LEU A 38 -7.95 13.06 -4.56
CA LEU A 38 -8.49 12.07 -5.48
C LEU A 38 -9.68 12.67 -6.24
N ASN A 39 -10.61 13.26 -5.47
CA ASN A 39 -11.79 13.94 -5.97
C ASN A 39 -12.20 15.05 -4.98
N ASN A 40 -13.38 15.62 -5.18
CA ASN A 40 -13.90 16.76 -4.42
C ASN A 40 -14.10 16.46 -2.93
N LYS A 41 -14.20 15.16 -2.57
CA LYS A 41 -14.54 14.69 -1.23
C LYS A 41 -13.40 13.96 -0.55
N THR A 42 -12.44 13.43 -1.29
CA THR A 42 -11.46 12.48 -0.76
C THR A 42 -10.03 12.88 -1.12
N TYR A 43 -9.15 12.84 -0.13
CA TYR A 43 -7.72 12.70 -0.33
C TYR A 43 -7.32 11.24 -0.09
N LEU A 44 -6.43 10.73 -0.92
CA LEU A 44 -5.90 9.37 -0.82
C LEU A 44 -4.39 9.43 -0.63
N ALA A 45 -3.86 8.55 0.22
CA ALA A 45 -2.43 8.39 0.41
C ALA A 45 -1.75 7.99 -0.91
N VAL A 46 -0.64 8.66 -1.21
CA VAL A 46 0.13 8.46 -2.45
C VAL A 46 0.74 7.05 -2.51
N TYR A 47 1.13 6.53 -1.34
CA TYR A 47 1.79 5.26 -1.13
C TYR A 47 1.01 4.38 -0.13
N GLU A 48 1.39 3.12 -0.02
CA GLU A 48 1.02 2.28 1.13
C GLU A 48 1.59 2.90 2.43
N VAL A 49 0.95 2.62 3.57
CA VAL A 49 1.51 3.00 4.87
C VAL A 49 2.83 2.28 5.07
N THR A 50 3.88 3.02 5.39
CA THR A 50 5.23 2.47 5.57
C THR A 50 5.46 1.94 6.99
N GLN A 51 6.49 1.11 7.16
CA GLN A 51 6.89 0.57 8.45
C GLN A 51 7.33 1.68 9.42
N GLU A 52 8.01 2.73 8.92
CA GLU A 52 8.36 3.90 9.73
C GLU A 52 7.10 4.65 10.21
N GLN A 53 6.14 4.91 9.31
CA GLN A 53 4.87 5.57 9.66
C GLN A 53 4.06 4.74 10.66
N TRP A 54 4.00 3.43 10.47
CA TRP A 54 3.39 2.50 11.43
C TRP A 54 4.09 2.58 12.79
N TYR A 55 5.41 2.45 12.84
CA TYR A 55 6.16 2.50 14.09
C TYR A 55 5.96 3.84 14.82
N LYS A 56 5.89 4.96 14.09
CA LYS A 56 5.62 6.28 14.67
C LYS A 56 4.24 6.40 15.34
N VAL A 57 3.23 5.72 14.80
CA VAL A 57 1.85 5.74 15.33
C VAL A 57 1.65 4.67 16.41
N MET A 58 2.25 3.50 16.25
CA MET A 58 1.91 2.29 17.00
C MET A 58 3.01 1.81 17.94
N ASN A 59 4.24 2.30 17.79
CA ASN A 59 5.43 1.87 18.53
C ASN A 59 5.61 0.34 18.55
N THR A 60 5.32 -0.30 17.42
CA THR A 60 5.40 -1.76 17.21
C THR A 60 5.86 -2.05 15.79
N ALA A 61 6.33 -3.27 15.54
CA ALA A 61 6.75 -3.73 14.21
C ALA A 61 6.26 -5.18 13.98
N PRO A 62 4.99 -5.40 13.62
CA PRO A 62 4.40 -6.72 13.43
C PRO A 62 4.68 -7.32 12.03
N PHE A 63 5.76 -6.87 11.36
CA PHE A 63 6.02 -7.16 9.95
C PHE A 63 6.71 -8.51 9.79
N SER A 64 6.36 -9.24 8.72
CA SER A 64 7.11 -10.44 8.31
C SER A 64 8.51 -10.06 7.81
N PHE A 65 8.62 -8.94 7.10
CA PHE A 65 9.86 -8.38 6.59
C PHE A 65 10.17 -7.08 7.35
N ASN A 66 10.85 -7.18 8.49
CA ASN A 66 11.26 -6.04 9.32
C ASN A 66 12.40 -5.21 8.69
N LYS A 67 12.13 -4.59 7.55
CA LYS A 67 13.10 -3.79 6.78
C LYS A 67 13.16 -2.33 7.21
N GLY A 68 12.12 -1.82 7.88
CA GLY A 68 12.01 -0.46 8.38
C GLY A 68 11.82 0.59 7.28
N GLY A 69 11.90 1.88 7.66
CA GLY A 69 11.89 3.00 6.72
C GLY A 69 10.69 3.00 5.77
N LEU A 70 10.99 3.15 4.47
CA LEU A 70 10.01 3.29 3.40
C LEU A 70 9.41 1.97 2.89
N TYR A 71 9.69 0.83 3.51
CA TYR A 71 9.00 -0.42 3.14
C TYR A 71 7.56 -0.41 3.63
N PRO A 72 6.62 -1.08 2.93
CA PRO A 72 5.22 -1.11 3.35
C PRO A 72 5.04 -1.85 4.69
N ALA A 73 4.13 -1.34 5.51
CA ALA A 73 3.62 -2.01 6.70
C ALA A 73 2.72 -3.16 6.27
N GLU A 74 3.21 -4.39 6.41
CA GLU A 74 2.53 -5.62 6.01
C GLU A 74 2.28 -6.56 7.20
N SER A 75 1.61 -7.69 6.99
CA SER A 75 1.23 -8.61 8.08
C SER A 75 0.39 -7.92 9.17
N VAL A 76 -0.45 -6.98 8.76
CA VAL A 76 -1.41 -6.28 9.63
C VAL A 76 -2.84 -6.73 9.35
N SER A 77 -3.58 -7.06 10.41
CA SER A 77 -5.01 -7.38 10.30
C SER A 77 -5.87 -6.13 10.37
N ILE A 78 -7.17 -6.26 10.08
CA ILE A 78 -8.13 -5.15 10.26
C ILE A 78 -8.20 -4.69 11.72
N GLY A 79 -8.05 -5.61 12.68
CA GLY A 79 -8.00 -5.25 14.10
C GLY A 79 -6.76 -4.41 14.47
N ASP A 80 -5.63 -4.66 13.80
CA ASP A 80 -4.41 -3.87 14.00
C ASP A 80 -4.52 -2.51 13.32
N ILE A 81 -5.05 -2.48 12.09
CA ILE A 81 -5.34 -1.25 11.33
C ILE A 81 -6.31 -0.36 12.11
N GLN A 82 -7.36 -0.92 12.75
CA GLN A 82 -8.28 -0.13 13.55
C GLN A 82 -7.58 0.58 14.71
N LYS A 83 -6.64 -0.09 15.38
CA LYS A 83 -5.85 0.54 16.46
C LYS A 83 -4.95 1.65 15.90
N PHE A 84 -4.33 1.41 14.74
CA PHE A 84 -3.55 2.41 14.03
C PHE A 84 -4.40 3.65 13.71
N LEU A 85 -5.58 3.47 13.13
CA LEU A 85 -6.52 4.55 12.82
C LEU A 85 -6.94 5.31 14.08
N ASN A 86 -7.31 4.61 15.15
CA ASN A 86 -7.69 5.24 16.42
C ASN A 86 -6.56 6.10 16.99
N ASN A 87 -5.33 5.58 17.01
CA ASN A 87 -4.17 6.31 17.52
C ASN A 87 -3.82 7.53 16.65
N LEU A 88 -3.82 7.37 15.33
CA LEU A 88 -3.52 8.46 14.40
C LEU A 88 -4.57 9.56 14.47
N ASN A 89 -5.85 9.21 14.48
CA ASN A 89 -6.97 10.15 14.58
C ASN A 89 -6.95 10.90 15.92
N ALA A 90 -6.65 10.21 17.03
CA ALA A 90 -6.51 10.86 18.34
C ALA A 90 -5.35 11.86 18.39
N LYS A 91 -4.23 11.58 17.70
CA LYS A 91 -3.06 12.47 17.68
C LYS A 91 -3.23 13.69 16.79
N THR A 92 -3.97 13.55 15.69
CA THR A 92 -4.10 14.58 14.65
C THR A 92 -5.42 15.34 14.69
N GLN A 93 -6.40 14.83 15.45
CA GLN A 93 -7.78 15.33 15.44
C GLN A 93 -8.38 15.33 14.03
N SER A 94 -7.99 14.36 13.21
CA SER A 94 -8.46 14.13 11.84
C SER A 94 -9.27 12.82 11.77
N ASN A 95 -9.88 12.54 10.62
CA ASN A 95 -10.66 11.30 10.39
C ASN A 95 -10.08 10.44 9.27
N TYR A 96 -8.90 9.87 9.51
CA TYR A 96 -8.29 8.87 8.63
C TYR A 96 -9.08 7.56 8.68
N ARG A 97 -9.12 6.89 7.52
CA ARG A 97 -9.87 5.65 7.28
C ARG A 97 -9.22 4.81 6.18
N LEU A 98 -9.71 3.59 5.99
CA LEU A 98 -9.42 2.86 4.75
C LEU A 98 -10.17 3.49 3.55
N PRO A 99 -9.60 3.46 2.34
CA PRO A 99 -10.33 3.82 1.13
C PRO A 99 -11.48 2.86 0.86
N THR A 100 -12.53 3.34 0.19
CA THR A 100 -13.56 2.45 -0.36
C THR A 100 -13.05 1.73 -1.62
N VAL A 101 -13.74 0.67 -2.04
CA VAL A 101 -13.47 0.01 -3.31
C VAL A 101 -13.58 0.98 -4.49
N ALA A 102 -14.60 1.85 -4.52
CA ALA A 102 -14.72 2.86 -5.57
C ALA A 102 -13.59 3.90 -5.55
N GLU A 103 -13.16 4.38 -4.37
CA GLU A 103 -12.06 5.35 -4.27
C GLU A 103 -10.74 4.73 -4.73
N TRP A 104 -10.48 3.49 -4.35
CA TRP A 104 -9.31 2.76 -4.80
C TRP A 104 -9.33 2.56 -6.33
N LYS A 105 -10.48 2.15 -6.90
CA LYS A 105 -10.65 2.01 -8.36
C LYS A 105 -10.50 3.34 -9.08
N GLU A 106 -11.02 4.42 -8.51
CA GLU A 106 -10.84 5.75 -9.06
C GLU A 106 -9.37 6.12 -9.10
N ALA A 107 -8.61 5.86 -8.04
CA ALA A 107 -7.17 6.12 -8.01
C ALA A 107 -6.40 5.24 -8.98
N ALA A 108 -6.72 3.95 -9.04
CA ALA A 108 -6.11 2.96 -9.92
C ALA A 108 -6.33 3.29 -11.41
N GLY A 109 -7.55 3.74 -11.74
CA GLY A 109 -7.97 3.94 -13.13
C GLY A 109 -8.10 2.61 -13.87
N GLU A 110 -8.21 2.71 -15.21
CA GLU A 110 -8.17 1.52 -16.05
C GLU A 110 -6.74 0.99 -16.11
N VAL A 111 -6.53 -0.21 -15.58
CA VAL A 111 -5.24 -0.89 -15.64
C VAL A 111 -5.37 -2.15 -16.47
N ARG A 112 -4.61 -2.16 -17.56
CA ARG A 112 -4.30 -3.38 -18.31
C ARG A 112 -2.90 -3.78 -17.93
N ILE A 113 -2.77 -4.89 -17.22
CA ILE A 113 -1.45 -5.43 -16.88
C ILE A 113 -0.83 -5.95 -18.18
N ASN A 114 0.14 -5.20 -18.68
CA ASN A 114 0.96 -5.64 -19.79
C ASN A 114 2.07 -6.53 -19.23
N ARG A 115 2.09 -7.79 -19.66
CA ARG A 115 2.99 -8.79 -19.08
C ARG A 115 4.45 -8.55 -19.46
N ASP A 116 4.68 -7.86 -20.57
CA ASP A 116 6.01 -7.67 -21.14
C ASP A 116 6.80 -6.55 -20.42
N ASP A 117 6.12 -5.65 -19.72
CA ASP A 117 6.71 -4.49 -19.05
C ASP A 117 6.27 -4.33 -17.58
N VAL A 118 5.55 -5.30 -17.00
CA VAL A 118 4.96 -5.18 -15.66
C VAL A 118 5.98 -4.83 -14.58
N CYS A 119 7.18 -5.41 -14.63
CA CYS A 119 8.25 -5.14 -13.65
C CYS A 119 8.81 -3.70 -13.73
N SER A 120 8.44 -2.90 -14.73
CA SER A 120 8.81 -1.47 -14.80
C SER A 120 7.90 -0.57 -13.96
N TYR A 121 6.71 -1.04 -13.61
CA TYR A 121 5.70 -0.24 -12.91
C TYR A 121 5.03 -0.95 -11.72
N ALA A 122 5.34 -2.22 -11.45
CA ALA A 122 4.76 -2.97 -10.35
C ALA A 122 5.71 -4.07 -9.83
N ASN A 123 5.60 -4.37 -8.53
CA ASN A 123 6.29 -5.49 -7.88
C ASN A 123 5.35 -6.69 -7.74
N PHE A 124 5.58 -7.75 -8.52
CA PHE A 124 4.75 -8.96 -8.52
C PHE A 124 5.61 -10.20 -8.37
N TYR A 125 4.97 -11.37 -8.39
CA TYR A 125 5.73 -12.60 -8.43
C TYR A 125 6.46 -12.75 -9.77
N ASP A 126 7.78 -12.57 -9.76
CA ASP A 126 8.64 -12.48 -10.92
C ASP A 126 9.88 -13.39 -10.80
N ILE A 127 10.91 -13.20 -11.63
CA ILE A 127 12.15 -13.99 -11.58
C ILE A 127 12.87 -13.85 -10.23
N SER A 128 12.98 -12.65 -9.68
CA SER A 128 13.71 -12.39 -8.43
C SER A 128 12.97 -12.99 -7.23
N SER A 129 11.65 -12.81 -7.19
CA SER A 129 10.78 -13.37 -6.15
C SER A 129 10.69 -14.89 -6.24
N ASN A 130 10.66 -15.47 -7.45
CA ASN A 130 10.67 -16.92 -7.64
C ASN A 130 12.01 -17.55 -7.22
N ALA A 131 13.14 -16.89 -7.50
CA ALA A 131 14.46 -17.39 -7.12
C ALA A 131 14.60 -17.58 -5.59
N VAL A 132 14.01 -16.66 -4.81
CA VAL A 132 14.10 -16.65 -3.34
C VAL A 132 12.94 -17.42 -2.69
N ASN A 133 11.69 -17.12 -3.03
CA ASN A 133 10.54 -17.62 -2.26
C ASN A 133 9.93 -18.90 -2.80
N ARG A 134 10.05 -19.17 -4.11
CA ARG A 134 9.57 -20.41 -4.75
C ARG A 134 8.12 -20.75 -4.40
N PHE A 135 7.19 -19.80 -4.52
CA PHE A 135 5.76 -19.99 -4.21
C PHE A 135 5.06 -21.08 -5.05
N GLY A 136 5.70 -21.60 -6.11
CA GLY A 136 5.17 -22.69 -6.93
C GLY A 136 4.08 -22.29 -7.93
N ASN A 137 3.78 -20.98 -8.02
CA ASN A 137 2.84 -20.43 -8.99
C ASN A 137 3.55 -20.01 -10.28
N ALA A 138 2.77 -19.68 -11.32
CA ALA A 138 3.33 -18.98 -12.48
C ALA A 138 3.80 -17.58 -12.05
N TYR A 139 4.97 -17.17 -12.50
CA TYR A 139 5.53 -15.84 -12.27
C TYR A 139 5.61 -15.07 -13.59
N PHE A 140 5.81 -13.76 -13.52
CA PHE A 140 6.09 -12.93 -14.68
C PHE A 140 7.55 -13.13 -15.12
N GLU A 141 7.77 -13.28 -16.43
CA GLU A 141 9.11 -13.48 -17.02
C GLU A 141 9.88 -12.15 -17.15
N CYS A 142 9.94 -11.40 -16.04
CA CYS A 142 10.71 -10.17 -15.89
C CYS A 142 11.36 -10.15 -14.50
N ASP A 143 12.17 -9.14 -14.23
CA ASP A 143 12.94 -9.02 -12.99
C ASP A 143 12.94 -7.57 -12.49
N ASP A 144 12.16 -7.33 -11.45
CA ASP A 144 12.01 -6.08 -10.71
C ASP A 144 13.08 -5.85 -9.64
N LYS A 145 13.97 -6.83 -9.43
CA LYS A 145 15.09 -6.84 -8.47
C LYS A 145 14.69 -6.92 -6.99
N TYR A 146 13.42 -7.09 -6.68
CA TYR A 146 12.90 -7.19 -5.32
C TYR A 146 12.28 -8.57 -5.06
N PRO A 147 13.01 -9.48 -4.40
CA PRO A 147 12.44 -10.79 -4.10
C PRO A 147 11.25 -10.74 -3.13
N ASN A 148 11.01 -9.63 -2.43
CA ASN A 148 9.86 -9.47 -1.53
C ASN A 148 9.24 -8.08 -1.76
N THR A 149 8.73 -7.43 -0.71
CA THR A 149 8.34 -6.02 -0.80
C THR A 149 9.51 -5.13 -1.16
N ALA A 150 9.21 -4.05 -1.90
CA ALA A 150 10.11 -2.96 -2.26
C ALA A 150 9.81 -1.73 -1.41
N PRO A 151 10.74 -0.77 -1.27
CA PRO A 151 10.41 0.56 -0.76
C PRO A 151 9.28 1.18 -1.58
N VAL A 152 8.33 1.86 -0.93
CA VAL A 152 7.22 2.52 -1.63
C VAL A 152 7.75 3.54 -2.65
N GLY A 153 7.10 3.63 -3.80
CA GLY A 153 7.51 4.52 -4.88
C GLY A 153 8.73 4.06 -5.68
N SER A 154 9.18 2.81 -5.52
CA SER A 154 10.27 2.24 -6.34
C SER A 154 9.89 2.10 -7.82
N PHE A 155 8.59 2.05 -8.12
CA PHE A 155 8.04 1.86 -9.45
C PHE A 155 7.36 3.13 -9.97
N ALA A 156 7.11 3.19 -11.27
CA ALA A 156 6.46 4.36 -11.86
C ALA A 156 5.04 4.58 -11.31
N ALA A 157 4.72 5.83 -10.97
CA ALA A 157 3.36 6.21 -10.63
C ALA A 157 2.43 6.04 -11.84
N ASN A 158 1.14 5.83 -11.59
CA ASN A 158 0.13 5.92 -12.64
C ASN A 158 -0.07 7.38 -13.10
N SER A 159 -0.89 7.60 -14.13
CA SER A 159 -1.16 8.95 -14.70
C SER A 159 -1.79 9.94 -13.72
N LYS A 160 -2.32 9.46 -12.59
CA LYS A 160 -2.88 10.26 -11.50
C LYS A 160 -1.85 10.54 -10.40
N GLY A 161 -0.66 9.96 -10.46
CA GLY A 161 0.43 10.15 -9.52
C GLY A 161 0.33 9.31 -8.26
N TYR A 162 -0.39 8.18 -8.30
CA TYR A 162 -0.39 7.19 -7.23
C TYR A 162 0.58 6.06 -7.56
N TYR A 163 1.27 5.58 -6.54
CA TYR A 163 2.26 4.51 -6.64
C TYR A 163 1.72 3.24 -6.02
N ASP A 164 2.28 2.10 -6.42
CA ASP A 164 2.09 0.80 -5.77
C ASP A 164 0.61 0.36 -5.64
N LEU A 165 -0.29 0.89 -6.48
CA LEU A 165 -1.67 0.41 -6.54
C LEU A 165 -1.76 -0.99 -7.18
N PHE A 166 -0.68 -1.46 -7.82
CA PHE A 166 -0.58 -2.80 -8.36
C PHE A 166 0.77 -3.37 -7.95
N GLY A 167 0.74 -4.49 -7.23
CA GLY A 167 1.95 -5.12 -6.70
C GLY A 167 2.38 -4.57 -5.35
N ASN A 168 3.61 -4.90 -4.96
CA ASN A 168 4.19 -4.67 -3.63
C ASN A 168 3.39 -5.39 -2.53
N VAL A 169 2.35 -4.76 -1.97
CA VAL A 169 1.39 -5.44 -1.09
C VAL A 169 -0.06 -5.25 -1.55
N LYS A 170 -0.88 -6.27 -1.34
CA LYS A 170 -2.33 -6.11 -1.42
C LYS A 170 -2.78 -5.08 -0.39
N GLU A 171 -3.85 -4.35 -0.69
CA GLU A 171 -4.36 -3.31 0.19
C GLU A 171 -5.74 -3.64 0.73
N TRP A 172 -5.91 -3.60 2.06
CA TRP A 172 -7.22 -3.64 2.69
C TRP A 172 -8.07 -2.43 2.29
N LEU A 173 -9.33 -2.69 1.91
CA LEU A 173 -10.32 -1.70 1.53
C LEU A 173 -11.58 -1.80 2.38
N CYS A 174 -12.29 -0.68 2.49
CA CYS A 174 -13.63 -0.65 3.07
C CYS A 174 -14.69 -1.02 2.01
N ASN A 175 -15.64 -1.89 2.40
CA ASN A 175 -16.72 -2.34 1.52
C ASN A 175 -17.94 -1.40 1.49
N SER A 176 -17.92 -0.28 2.22
CA SER A 176 -19.01 0.69 2.26
C SER A 176 -18.83 1.77 1.20
N GLU A 177 -19.81 1.94 0.31
CA GLU A 177 -19.82 3.02 -0.69
C GLU A 177 -20.57 4.28 -0.21
N SER A 178 -21.52 4.11 0.71
CA SER A 178 -22.48 5.14 1.15
C SER A 178 -22.12 5.79 2.48
N ASP A 179 -21.58 5.03 3.45
CA ASP A 179 -21.12 5.55 4.73
C ASP A 179 -19.59 5.43 4.82
N ARG A 180 -18.91 6.45 4.31
CA ARG A 180 -17.44 6.49 4.23
C ARG A 180 -16.82 6.99 5.53
N THR A 181 -17.47 7.91 6.23
CA THR A 181 -16.91 8.59 7.40
C THR A 181 -16.96 7.75 8.68
N ASN A 182 -18.01 6.94 8.88
CA ASN A 182 -18.17 6.15 10.10
C ASN A 182 -17.80 4.68 9.87
N THR A 183 -18.42 4.03 8.89
CA THR A 183 -18.19 2.59 8.64
C THR A 183 -16.75 2.29 8.19
N CYS A 184 -16.11 3.16 7.39
CA CYS A 184 -14.73 2.93 6.96
C CYS A 184 -13.66 3.40 7.97
N ALA A 185 -14.07 4.18 8.98
CA ALA A 185 -13.24 4.56 10.11
C ALA A 185 -13.36 3.58 11.30
N ASN A 186 -14.44 2.78 11.36
CA ASN A 186 -14.64 1.72 12.33
C ASN A 186 -15.03 0.40 11.64
N LEU A 187 -14.03 -0.44 11.43
CA LEU A 187 -14.10 -1.67 10.64
C LEU A 187 -14.41 -2.91 11.50
N LEU A 188 -14.59 -2.74 12.82
CA LEU A 188 -14.83 -3.85 13.74
C LEU A 188 -16.19 -4.49 13.50
N GLY A 189 -16.24 -5.82 13.58
CA GLY A 189 -17.47 -6.60 13.37
C GLY A 189 -17.70 -7.06 11.93
N ALA A 190 -16.95 -6.54 10.95
CA ALA A 190 -16.96 -7.10 9.60
C ALA A 190 -16.25 -8.47 9.57
N ALA A 191 -16.91 -9.49 9.02
CA ALA A 191 -16.31 -10.82 8.86
C ALA A 191 -15.28 -10.88 7.72
N SER A 192 -15.51 -10.10 6.66
CA SER A 192 -14.63 -9.99 5.51
C SER A 192 -14.64 -8.57 4.94
N LEU A 193 -13.51 -8.17 4.35
CA LEU A 193 -13.35 -6.91 3.63
C LEU A 193 -12.62 -7.16 2.31
N ALA A 194 -12.80 -6.25 1.35
CA ALA A 194 -12.10 -6.33 0.09
C ALA A 194 -10.60 -6.07 0.28
N VAL A 195 -9.80 -6.74 -0.54
CA VAL A 195 -8.39 -6.44 -0.78
C VAL A 195 -8.17 -6.21 -2.27
N ALA A 196 -7.25 -5.32 -2.61
CA ALA A 196 -6.97 -4.96 -4.00
C ALA A 196 -5.47 -4.92 -4.34
N GLY A 197 -5.15 -4.87 -5.63
CA GLY A 197 -3.83 -4.52 -6.17
C GLY A 197 -2.88 -5.69 -6.41
N GLY A 198 -3.01 -6.77 -5.63
CA GLY A 198 -2.02 -7.85 -5.62
C GLY A 198 -0.72 -7.44 -4.92
N GLY A 199 0.25 -8.33 -4.82
CA GLY A 199 1.55 -8.06 -4.19
C GLY A 199 2.67 -8.90 -4.78
N PHE A 200 3.87 -8.81 -4.19
CA PHE A 200 5.10 -9.47 -4.65
C PHE A 200 5.01 -11.02 -4.78
N SER A 201 3.96 -11.63 -4.22
CA SER A 201 3.69 -13.07 -4.27
C SER A 201 2.56 -13.46 -5.23
N ASP A 202 1.91 -12.49 -5.87
CA ASP A 202 0.85 -12.72 -6.85
C ASP A 202 1.41 -12.73 -8.27
N GLY A 203 1.12 -13.80 -9.00
CA GLY A 203 1.53 -13.97 -10.39
C GLY A 203 0.43 -13.61 -11.40
N PRO A 204 0.63 -13.96 -12.69
CA PRO A 204 -0.29 -13.60 -13.76
C PRO A 204 -1.70 -14.18 -13.63
N ARG A 205 -1.90 -15.23 -12.82
CA ARG A 205 -3.21 -15.88 -12.63
C ARG A 205 -4.03 -15.12 -11.60
N GLU A 206 -3.41 -14.76 -10.49
CA GLU A 206 -3.97 -14.06 -9.34
C GLU A 206 -4.44 -12.67 -9.78
N MET A 207 -3.63 -12.02 -10.63
CA MET A 207 -3.93 -10.69 -11.16
C MET A 207 -5.11 -10.62 -12.14
N ARG A 208 -5.69 -11.76 -12.55
CA ARG A 208 -6.98 -11.76 -13.26
C ARG A 208 -8.13 -11.29 -12.39
N LYS A 209 -8.02 -11.47 -11.06
CA LYS A 209 -8.96 -10.98 -10.06
C LYS A 209 -8.20 -10.17 -9.02
N TYR A 210 -7.81 -8.97 -9.42
CA TYR A 210 -7.05 -8.04 -8.59
C TYR A 210 -7.85 -7.42 -7.44
N ILE A 211 -9.16 -7.70 -7.33
CA ILE A 211 -10.00 -7.37 -6.17
C ILE A 211 -10.76 -8.62 -5.71
N LYS A 212 -10.66 -8.95 -4.43
CA LYS A 212 -11.35 -10.08 -3.80
C LYS A 212 -11.65 -9.77 -2.34
N ASP A 213 -12.57 -10.52 -1.73
CA ASP A 213 -12.79 -10.44 -0.29
C ASP A 213 -11.82 -11.36 0.46
N GLU A 214 -11.39 -10.91 1.64
CA GLU A 214 -10.56 -11.65 2.58
C GLU A 214 -11.14 -11.56 4.00
N ARG A 215 -10.88 -12.58 4.82
CA ARG A 215 -11.32 -12.61 6.22
C ARG A 215 -10.55 -11.55 7.02
N THR A 216 -11.24 -10.74 7.81
CA THR A 216 -10.65 -9.59 8.52
C THR A 216 -9.59 -9.95 9.58
N SER A 217 -9.55 -11.22 10.00
CA SER A 217 -8.53 -11.77 10.91
C SER A 217 -7.22 -12.16 10.22
N LEU A 218 -7.20 -12.24 8.89
CA LEU A 218 -6.00 -12.60 8.15
C LEU A 218 -4.97 -11.46 8.17
N ARG A 219 -3.71 -11.87 8.17
CA ARG A 219 -2.55 -11.00 8.01
C ARG A 219 -1.41 -11.84 7.44
N TYR A 220 -0.72 -11.35 6.43
CA TYR A 220 0.40 -12.05 5.80
C TYR A 220 1.33 -11.08 5.07
N ALA A 221 2.50 -11.58 4.67
CA ALA A 221 3.63 -10.80 4.19
C ALA A 221 3.36 -9.88 2.99
N GLY A 222 2.35 -10.21 2.19
CA GLY A 222 1.92 -9.47 0.99
C GLY A 222 0.61 -8.71 1.18
N LEU A 223 0.25 -8.35 2.42
CA LEU A 223 -0.98 -7.63 2.74
C LEU A 223 -0.72 -6.47 3.69
N GLY A 224 -0.98 -5.27 3.20
CA GLY A 224 -0.91 -4.00 3.93
C GLY A 224 -2.12 -3.13 3.62
N PHE A 225 -1.93 -1.81 3.60
CA PHE A 225 -3.01 -0.85 3.38
C PHE A 225 -2.47 0.54 3.04
N ARG A 226 -3.32 1.37 2.44
CA ARG A 226 -3.14 2.82 2.35
C ARG A 226 -4.31 3.54 3.02
N LEU A 227 -4.15 4.84 3.27
CA LEU A 227 -5.18 5.65 3.92
C LEU A 227 -5.97 6.51 2.94
N ALA A 228 -7.21 6.78 3.32
CA ALA A 228 -8.00 7.87 2.79
C ALA A 228 -8.41 8.82 3.92
N ILE A 229 -8.74 10.06 3.57
CA ILE A 229 -9.33 11.04 4.47
C ILE A 229 -10.32 11.90 3.70
N ASP A 230 -11.47 12.16 4.31
CA ASP A 230 -12.45 13.05 3.73
C ASP A 230 -11.94 14.50 3.80
N ALA A 231 -12.05 15.23 2.70
CA ALA A 231 -11.53 16.58 2.54
C ALA A 231 -12.06 17.55 3.61
N ALA A 232 -13.29 17.34 4.08
CA ALA A 232 -13.90 18.13 5.15
C ALA A 232 -13.35 17.80 6.56
N SER A 233 -12.64 16.68 6.72
CA SER A 233 -12.11 16.19 7.99
C SER A 233 -10.61 16.41 8.15
N VAL A 234 -9.95 17.02 7.17
CA VAL A 234 -8.53 17.36 7.27
C VAL A 234 -8.37 18.51 8.25
N ASN A 235 -7.60 18.30 9.32
CA ASN A 235 -7.22 19.37 10.24
C ASN A 235 -6.14 20.27 9.58
N PRO A 236 -6.40 21.55 9.32
CA PRO A 236 -5.41 22.43 8.67
C PRO A 236 -4.11 22.58 9.46
N ASP A 237 -4.15 22.44 10.79
CA ASP A 237 -2.99 22.60 11.66
C ASP A 237 -2.01 21.42 11.59
N THR A 238 -2.46 20.29 11.02
CA THR A 238 -1.61 19.09 10.83
C THR A 238 -1.08 18.98 9.40
N ILE A 239 -1.26 20.01 8.56
CA ILE A 239 -0.76 20.03 7.19
C ILE A 239 0.59 20.74 7.10
N THR A 240 1.56 20.11 6.44
CA THR A 240 2.74 20.80 5.89
C THR A 240 2.63 20.95 4.37
N ASP A 241 3.26 21.98 3.81
CA ASP A 241 3.32 22.24 2.36
C ASP A 241 4.29 21.31 1.60
N GLY A 242 4.86 20.31 2.27
CA GLY A 242 5.77 19.35 1.65
C GLY A 242 7.12 19.94 1.25
N THR A 243 7.52 21.09 1.78
CA THR A 243 8.89 21.62 1.61
C THR A 243 9.95 20.72 2.27
N ASN A 244 9.53 19.83 3.18
CA ASN A 244 10.28 18.68 3.66
C ASN A 244 9.67 17.37 3.12
N LYS A 245 9.79 17.12 1.81
CA LYS A 245 9.54 15.76 1.30
C LYS A 245 10.49 14.80 2.02
N PRO A 246 10.03 13.64 2.54
CA PRO A 246 10.93 12.55 2.85
C PRO A 246 11.75 12.33 1.60
N ASN A 247 13.05 12.51 1.74
CA ASN A 247 13.98 12.45 0.65
C ASN A 247 13.84 11.04 0.06
N VAL A 248 13.21 10.92 -1.12
CA VAL A 248 13.15 9.68 -1.92
C VAL A 248 14.57 9.50 -2.46
N ILE A 249 15.51 9.23 -1.57
CA ILE A 249 16.88 8.94 -1.93
C ILE A 249 16.89 7.47 -2.33
N ALA A 250 17.38 7.25 -3.55
CA ALA A 250 17.80 5.97 -4.09
C ALA A 250 18.56 5.12 -3.04
N PRO A 251 18.63 3.80 -3.20
CA PRO A 251 18.74 2.83 -2.10
C PRO A 251 19.89 3.19 -1.14
N VAL A 252 19.52 3.46 0.12
CA VAL A 252 20.50 3.57 1.20
C VAL A 252 21.11 2.19 1.41
N THR A 253 22.40 2.09 1.12
CA THR A 253 23.25 0.96 1.46
C THR A 253 23.11 0.60 2.92
N THR A 254 22.63 -0.62 3.16
CA THR A 254 22.60 -1.41 4.39
C THR A 254 23.38 -0.84 5.58
N VAL A 255 22.67 -0.56 6.67
CA VAL A 255 23.26 -0.46 8.01
C VAL A 255 23.46 -1.88 8.55
N PRO A 256 24.61 -2.24 9.16
CA PRO A 256 24.80 -3.56 9.74
C PRO A 256 24.00 -3.67 11.03
N VAL A 257 23.07 -4.64 11.11
CA VAL A 257 22.42 -5.01 12.36
C VAL A 257 23.27 -6.06 13.05
N THR A 258 23.83 -5.72 14.21
CA THR A 258 24.44 -6.69 15.13
C THR A 258 23.35 -7.57 15.75
N PRO A 259 23.51 -8.92 15.77
CA PRO A 259 22.51 -9.81 16.34
C PRO A 259 22.52 -9.71 17.87
N SER A 260 21.36 -9.36 18.45
CA SER A 260 21.12 -9.51 19.88
C SER A 260 20.68 -10.94 20.15
N ASN A 261 21.55 -11.73 20.76
CA ASN A 261 21.21 -13.01 21.36
C ASN A 261 20.14 -12.80 22.43
N ASN A 262 18.97 -13.41 22.24
CA ASN A 262 18.13 -13.85 23.34
C ASN A 262 17.44 -15.14 22.91
N ASP A 263 17.98 -16.24 23.43
CA ASP A 263 17.33 -17.54 23.45
C ASP A 263 15.96 -17.41 24.11
N ASN A 264 14.92 -17.66 23.33
CA ASN A 264 13.69 -18.26 23.84
C ASN A 264 13.11 -19.15 22.74
N THR A 265 13.41 -20.43 22.89
CA THR A 265 12.88 -21.54 22.11
C THR A 265 11.38 -21.69 22.39
N ASP A 266 10.51 -21.16 21.52
CA ASP A 266 9.29 -21.86 21.09
C ASP A 266 8.60 -21.09 19.95
N ASN A 267 8.78 -21.56 18.71
CA ASN A 267 7.83 -21.47 17.58
C ASN A 267 8.56 -21.88 16.30
N SER A 268 8.47 -23.16 15.95
CA SER A 268 8.78 -23.65 14.61
C SER A 268 7.72 -23.16 13.63
N TYR A 269 7.83 -21.91 13.18
CA TYR A 269 7.04 -21.41 12.07
C TYR A 269 7.60 -21.98 10.77
N ASN A 270 6.91 -22.98 10.21
CA ASN A 270 7.22 -23.54 8.90
C ASN A 270 6.62 -22.61 7.82
N PRO A 271 7.43 -21.95 6.98
CA PRO A 271 6.92 -21.04 5.96
C PRO A 271 6.12 -21.74 4.84
N SER A 272 6.00 -23.07 4.89
CA SER A 272 5.22 -23.88 3.95
C SER A 272 3.73 -23.98 4.29
N SER A 273 3.27 -23.51 5.46
CA SER A 273 1.85 -23.65 5.87
C SER A 273 0.94 -22.49 5.49
N ALA A 274 1.43 -21.48 4.76
CA ALA A 274 0.63 -20.34 4.30
C ALA A 274 -0.17 -20.62 3.01
N PHE A 275 -0.08 -21.82 2.44
CA PHE A 275 -0.74 -22.18 1.18
C PHE A 275 -1.44 -23.54 1.27
N ASP A 276 -2.43 -23.66 2.14
CA ASP A 276 -3.45 -24.70 2.01
C ASP A 276 -4.67 -24.10 1.30
N ASN A 277 -4.57 -24.00 -0.04
CA ASN A 277 -5.75 -23.84 -0.88
C ASN A 277 -6.48 -25.19 -0.90
N GLN A 278 -7.44 -25.35 0.02
CA GLN A 278 -8.41 -26.45 -0.06
C GLN A 278 -9.11 -26.42 -1.42
N ARG A 279 -8.73 -27.36 -2.29
CA ARG A 279 -9.62 -27.97 -3.27
C ARG A 279 -9.39 -29.47 -3.29
N ASN A 280 -10.36 -30.19 -2.73
CA ASN A 280 -10.62 -31.57 -3.10
C ASN A 280 -10.83 -31.63 -4.62
N ASP A 281 -9.97 -32.35 -5.33
CA ASP A 281 -10.47 -33.24 -6.38
C ASP A 281 -9.48 -34.37 -6.67
N VAL A 282 -10.07 -35.52 -6.96
CA VAL A 282 -9.45 -36.84 -7.06
C VAL A 282 -8.77 -36.99 -8.43
N THR A 283 -7.54 -37.52 -8.46
CA THR A 283 -7.06 -38.65 -9.31
C THR A 283 -5.56 -38.61 -9.62
N ASN A 284 -4.89 -39.71 -9.27
CA ASN A 284 -3.77 -40.40 -9.92
C ASN A 284 -2.56 -39.63 -10.50
N SER A 285 -1.43 -39.85 -9.84
CA SER A 285 -0.05 -39.83 -10.37
C SER A 285 0.11 -40.81 -11.57
N PRO A 286 1.14 -40.71 -12.45
CA PRO A 286 2.52 -40.95 -12.03
C PRO A 286 3.64 -40.09 -12.67
N ASN A 287 4.69 -39.90 -11.86
CA ASN A 287 6.13 -39.94 -12.14
C ASN A 287 6.65 -39.39 -13.47
N PHE A 288 7.57 -38.41 -13.42
CA PHE A 288 8.82 -38.48 -14.17
C PHE A 288 9.96 -37.78 -13.43
N THR A 289 11.13 -38.39 -13.54
CA THR A 289 12.41 -38.17 -12.87
C THR A 289 13.16 -36.93 -13.38
N ASN A 290 13.90 -36.28 -12.48
CA ASN A 290 14.88 -35.23 -12.75
C ASN A 290 16.03 -35.74 -13.62
N ASP A 291 16.52 -34.87 -14.51
CA ASP A 291 17.92 -34.88 -14.93
C ASP A 291 18.44 -33.45 -15.23
N ASN A 292 19.48 -33.10 -14.46
CA ASN A 292 20.71 -32.40 -14.86
C ASN A 292 20.87 -30.86 -14.89
N LYS A 293 22.05 -30.50 -14.34
CA LYS A 293 22.99 -29.38 -14.59
C LYS A 293 22.81 -28.08 -13.80
N GLN A 294 23.73 -27.74 -12.89
CA GLN A 294 25.11 -27.22 -13.07
C GLN A 294 25.19 -25.87 -13.80
N SER A 295 25.33 -24.84 -12.95
CA SER A 295 26.03 -23.54 -13.07
C SER A 295 26.67 -23.15 -14.40
N ASN A 296 26.48 -21.88 -14.79
CA ASN A 296 27.59 -20.92 -14.81
C ASN A 296 27.11 -19.47 -14.91
N ASP A 297 27.84 -18.63 -14.17
CA ASP A 297 27.75 -17.18 -14.03
C ASP A 297 28.36 -16.40 -15.21
N GLN A 298 28.05 -15.10 -15.18
CA GLN A 298 28.74 -13.94 -15.77
C GLN A 298 28.20 -13.40 -17.11
N ASN A 299 27.60 -12.20 -17.06
CA ASN A 299 28.29 -10.95 -17.45
C ASN A 299 27.39 -9.72 -17.21
N ASN A 300 27.95 -8.74 -16.46
CA ASN A 300 27.40 -7.42 -16.21
C ASN A 300 27.86 -6.44 -17.31
N GLU A 301 26.91 -5.83 -18.02
CA GLU A 301 27.13 -4.65 -18.87
C GLU A 301 25.99 -3.64 -18.57
N PRO A 302 26.26 -2.33 -18.42
CA PRO A 302 25.24 -1.35 -18.06
C PRO A 302 24.33 -1.04 -19.27
N LEU A 303 23.01 -1.13 -19.06
CA LEU A 303 22.02 -0.85 -20.10
C LEU A 303 21.88 0.67 -20.36
N PRO A 304 21.75 1.11 -21.62
CA PRO A 304 21.67 2.52 -21.99
C PRO A 304 20.28 3.11 -21.74
N GLU A 305 20.23 4.41 -21.40
CA GLU A 305 19.01 5.21 -21.29
C GLU A 305 18.13 5.06 -22.53
N ARG A 306 16.89 4.56 -22.36
CA ARG A 306 15.90 4.51 -23.44
C ARG A 306 14.73 5.46 -23.15
N LYS A 307 14.61 6.46 -24.02
CA LYS A 307 13.46 7.37 -24.13
C LYS A 307 12.21 6.57 -24.50
N PHE A 308 11.17 6.63 -23.68
CA PHE A 308 9.88 6.01 -23.99
C PHE A 308 9.12 6.83 -25.05
N LYS A 309 8.70 6.16 -26.13
CA LYS A 309 7.63 6.63 -27.02
C LYS A 309 6.32 6.04 -26.52
N PHE A 310 5.44 6.89 -25.98
CA PHE A 310 4.04 6.52 -25.75
C PHE A 310 3.34 6.38 -27.12
N LEU A 311 2.74 5.23 -27.40
CA LEU A 311 1.83 5.09 -28.55
C LEU A 311 0.46 5.68 -28.17
N PRO A 312 -0.16 6.49 -29.03
CA PRO A 312 -1.42 7.16 -28.69
C PRO A 312 -2.61 6.20 -28.77
N PHE A 313 -3.55 6.46 -27.86
CA PHE A 313 -4.95 6.07 -27.85
C PHE A 313 -5.55 5.79 -29.23
N LEU A 314 -6.30 4.69 -29.35
CA LEU A 314 -7.49 4.66 -30.18
C LEU A 314 -8.63 3.98 -29.41
N ARG A 315 -9.71 4.77 -29.27
CA ARG A 315 -11.08 4.29 -29.05
C ARG A 315 -11.49 3.43 -30.24
N ASP A 316 -12.24 2.36 -29.99
CA ASP A 316 -13.66 2.24 -30.32
C ASP A 316 -14.31 1.22 -29.37
#